data_AF-Q72M31-F1
#
_entry.id   AF-Q72M31-F1
#
_cell.length_a   1.000
_cell.length_b   1.000
_cell.length_c   1.000
_cell.angle_alpha   90.00
_cell.angle_beta   90.00
_cell.angle_gamma   90.00
#
_symmetry.space_group_name_H-M   'P 1'
#
loop_
_entity.id
_entity.type
_entity.pdbx_description
1 polymer ?
#
loop_
_entity_poly.entity_id
_entity_poly.type
_entity_poly.pdbx_seq_one_letter_code
_entity_poly.pdbx_strand_id
1 'polypeptide(L)'
;MKNLKYKTFVFKLNFYLQHISKLNFTLSKKLNWIIQCLTFIDVRQVLTLPQLLKTQSVKNVLANSRSCNIGFFRDRFLFSLFLIFINFSLDAKEVELKIQDVTLYESSAGILRSGKIDLEPGMNEFIIRNLPITLQDESLVASVEALGASVVGSSTWIETGSIIHNEEALELQKKIRLLEKEIEVYESNNSNFKNLKKILVDTRLKLTEMISKNLFYKKNEADFKKWFQTFSGNRQAIQTLLSSDQEVIRAIKDLKKKLSELQDKMNVILSLSEKSSRITKILVSFTGTEKKEGRLNLTYQSGKVSWKPFYSVSMDGKERIEFEYLAEINQESGEDWKNINLLLSTSSPDVSGRRPRLSSQRLYDQKKPTNKDGIVAVQSQNLAEESNVAPEVESPEAEMTGRSEESGSGFLFRYSKPVTLFSRKESKKISLASFVTEAAFTTLYVPSLKRYPLIKGIFKNVSGFPILPGEVVVFRQAGMVGASNFGYISPGEKAEISFGSENEIRAIYRKESNQTKEGILSGTKIIEKSIRVELENFGKESRKISFQEAIPVSGVESVKVFIDSNTTPGHSELRKDSGILEWKLDLKPNQKQEIKLKYKVSFPAEFDLNM
;
A
#
# COMPACT_ATOMS: atom_id res chain seq x y z
N MET A 1 6.32 -22.02 18.60
CA MET A 1 5.10 -22.83 18.83
C MET A 1 4.89 -23.30 20.29
N LYS A 2 5.87 -23.89 20.98
CA LYS A 2 5.67 -24.42 22.37
C LYS A 2 5.40 -23.34 23.44
N ASN A 3 6.04 -22.17 23.34
CA ASN A 3 5.83 -21.05 24.27
C ASN A 3 4.45 -20.37 24.13
N LEU A 4 3.85 -20.43 22.94
CA LEU A 4 2.54 -19.82 22.66
C LEU A 4 1.41 -20.69 23.22
N LYS A 5 1.49 -22.02 23.03
CA LYS A 5 0.56 -22.98 23.66
C LYS A 5 0.57 -22.87 25.19
N TYR A 6 1.74 -22.62 25.79
CA TYR A 6 1.88 -22.43 27.23
C TYR A 6 1.24 -21.12 27.73
N LYS A 7 1.47 -19.99 27.06
CA LYS A 7 0.83 -18.70 27.42
C LYS A 7 -0.70 -18.76 27.27
N THR A 8 -1.21 -19.40 26.22
CA THR A 8 -2.66 -19.61 26.02
C THR A 8 -3.25 -20.52 27.09
N PHE A 9 -2.53 -21.55 27.52
CA PHE A 9 -2.97 -22.45 28.60
C PHE A 9 -3.04 -21.72 29.94
N VAL A 10 -2.02 -20.93 30.30
CA VAL A 10 -1.98 -20.16 31.56
C VAL A 10 -3.06 -19.08 31.59
N PHE A 11 -3.32 -18.39 30.48
CA PHE A 11 -4.38 -17.36 30.39
C PHE A 11 -5.79 -17.96 30.50
N LYS A 12 -6.03 -19.10 29.81
CA LYS A 12 -7.31 -19.84 29.91
C LYS A 12 -7.52 -20.38 31.33
N LEU A 13 -6.48 -20.90 31.99
CA LEU A 13 -6.57 -21.41 33.36
C LEU A 13 -6.90 -20.29 34.38
N ASN A 14 -6.25 -19.12 34.29
CA ASN A 14 -6.52 -18.00 35.19
C ASN A 14 -7.94 -17.44 35.06
N PHE A 15 -8.48 -17.36 33.84
CA PHE A 15 -9.83 -16.86 33.60
C PHE A 15 -10.91 -17.81 34.14
N TYR A 16 -10.76 -19.12 33.91
CA TYR A 16 -11.68 -20.12 34.46
C TYR A 16 -11.64 -20.17 36.00
N LEU A 17 -10.46 -19.99 36.60
CA LEU A 17 -10.30 -19.96 38.06
C LEU A 17 -10.93 -18.71 38.71
N GLN A 18 -10.86 -17.55 38.06
CA GLN A 18 -11.56 -16.33 38.51
C GLN A 18 -13.09 -16.46 38.41
N HIS A 19 -13.60 -17.27 37.48
CA HIS A 19 -15.04 -17.52 37.38
C HIS A 19 -15.53 -18.52 38.42
N ILE A 20 -14.74 -19.56 38.73
CA ILE A 20 -15.10 -20.58 39.73
C ILE A 20 -15.00 -20.03 41.17
N SER A 21 -14.08 -19.09 41.44
CA SER A 21 -13.94 -18.48 42.78
C SER A 21 -15.14 -17.63 43.20
N LYS A 22 -15.95 -17.17 42.23
CA LYS A 22 -17.22 -16.45 42.49
C LYS A 22 -18.39 -17.38 42.83
N LEU A 23 -18.25 -18.69 42.67
CA LEU A 23 -19.36 -19.65 42.75
C LEU A 23 -19.37 -20.53 44.02
N ASN A 24 -18.28 -20.64 44.79
CA ASN A 24 -18.31 -21.31 46.11
C ASN A 24 -17.01 -21.12 46.92
N PHE A 25 -17.12 -20.53 48.11
CA PHE A 25 -15.98 -20.13 48.95
C PHE A 25 -15.14 -21.33 49.46
N THR A 26 -15.75 -22.50 49.62
CA THR A 26 -15.11 -23.73 50.13
C THR A 26 -14.27 -24.49 49.09
N LEU A 27 -14.48 -24.28 47.78
CA LEU A 27 -13.61 -24.86 46.74
C LEU A 27 -12.26 -24.12 46.62
N SER A 28 -12.20 -22.85 47.01
CA SER A 28 -11.01 -22.00 46.84
C SER A 28 -9.78 -22.50 47.62
N LYS A 29 -9.97 -23.04 48.84
CA LYS A 29 -8.86 -23.52 49.69
C LYS A 29 -8.22 -24.82 49.16
N LYS A 30 -9.00 -25.73 48.58
CA LYS A 30 -8.45 -26.96 47.95
C LYS A 30 -7.76 -26.65 46.62
N LEU A 31 -8.25 -25.66 45.88
CA LEU A 31 -7.65 -25.22 44.61
C LEU A 31 -6.31 -24.51 44.81
N ASN A 32 -6.20 -23.67 45.85
CA ASN A 32 -4.93 -22.99 46.19
C ASN A 32 -3.83 -23.99 46.59
N TRP A 33 -4.20 -25.10 47.22
CA TRP A 33 -3.27 -26.16 47.58
C TRP A 33 -2.76 -26.93 46.34
N ILE A 34 -3.62 -27.18 45.35
CA ILE A 34 -3.24 -27.80 44.07
C ILE A 34 -2.31 -26.87 43.27
N ILE A 35 -2.54 -25.56 43.31
CA ILE A 35 -1.66 -24.56 42.68
C ILE A 35 -0.27 -24.57 43.33
N GLN A 36 -0.17 -24.65 44.65
CA GLN A 36 1.12 -24.77 45.35
C GLN A 36 1.87 -26.08 45.03
N CYS A 37 1.16 -27.20 44.84
CA CYS A 37 1.77 -28.46 44.42
C CYS A 37 2.29 -28.41 42.97
N LEU A 38 1.62 -27.69 42.07
CA LEU A 38 2.04 -27.55 40.68
C LEU A 38 3.21 -26.57 40.49
N THR A 39 3.38 -25.60 41.39
CA THR A 39 4.53 -24.66 41.37
C THR A 39 5.83 -25.27 41.89
N PHE A 40 5.80 -26.42 42.58
CA PHE A 40 6.98 -27.04 43.20
C PHE A 40 7.69 -28.10 42.33
N ILE A 41 7.20 -28.35 41.11
CA ILE A 41 7.86 -29.27 40.18
C ILE A 41 8.85 -28.47 39.34
N ASP A 42 10.14 -28.59 39.64
CA ASP A 42 11.24 -27.98 38.89
C ASP A 42 11.43 -28.73 37.55
N VAL A 43 10.97 -28.13 36.44
CA VAL A 43 10.94 -28.77 35.12
C VAL A 43 12.11 -28.32 34.25
N ARG A 44 13.29 -28.91 34.50
CA ARG A 44 14.35 -29.02 33.48
C ARG A 44 14.38 -30.37 32.77
N GLN A 45 13.47 -31.30 33.06
CA GLN A 45 13.37 -32.57 32.37
C GLN A 45 11.96 -32.84 31.82
N VAL A 46 11.90 -33.08 30.51
CA VAL A 46 10.68 -33.49 29.79
C VAL A 46 10.45 -34.97 30.06
N LEU A 47 9.50 -35.30 30.94
CA LEU A 47 9.08 -36.68 31.20
C LEU A 47 7.66 -36.93 30.68
N THR A 48 7.45 -38.13 30.13
CA THR A 48 6.14 -38.61 29.65
C THR A 48 5.26 -39.11 30.80
N LEU A 49 3.93 -39.15 30.60
CA LEU A 49 2.93 -39.54 31.61
C LEU A 49 3.26 -40.85 32.39
N PRO A 50 3.79 -41.92 31.76
CA PRO A 50 4.18 -43.14 32.46
C PRO A 50 5.41 -42.98 33.37
N GLN A 51 6.27 -41.98 33.11
CA GLN A 51 7.47 -41.69 33.89
C GLN A 51 7.15 -40.85 35.14
N LEU A 52 6.16 -39.95 35.06
CA LEU A 52 5.68 -39.17 36.20
C LEU A 52 5.10 -40.06 37.31
N LEU A 53 4.37 -41.12 36.94
CA LEU A 53 3.76 -42.09 37.87
C LEU A 53 4.77 -42.94 38.65
N LYS A 54 6.04 -42.98 38.24
CA LYS A 54 7.11 -43.75 38.92
C LYS A 54 7.90 -42.92 39.94
N THR A 55 7.70 -41.61 40.02
CA THR A 55 8.42 -40.74 40.95
C THR A 55 7.92 -40.92 42.39
N GLN A 56 8.85 -40.97 43.35
CA GLN A 56 8.58 -41.21 44.79
C GLN A 56 7.53 -40.23 45.37
N SER A 57 7.47 -39.01 44.82
CA SER A 57 6.56 -37.94 45.23
C SER A 57 5.08 -38.24 44.92
N VAL A 58 4.79 -38.89 43.78
CA VAL A 58 3.41 -39.23 43.36
C VAL A 58 2.86 -40.42 44.16
N LYS A 59 3.72 -41.37 44.56
CA LYS A 59 3.32 -42.50 45.44
C LYS A 59 2.90 -42.03 46.83
N ASN A 60 3.57 -41.01 47.39
CA ASN A 60 3.20 -40.43 48.69
C ASN A 60 1.88 -39.65 48.63
N VAL A 61 1.56 -39.03 47.49
CA VAL A 61 0.27 -38.34 47.27
C VAL A 61 -0.90 -39.33 47.17
N LEU A 62 -0.70 -40.48 46.52
CA LEU A 62 -1.73 -41.52 46.43
C LEU A 62 -1.99 -42.24 47.76
N ALA A 63 -0.96 -42.40 48.61
CA ALA A 63 -1.10 -43.02 49.94
C ALA A 63 -1.98 -42.20 50.91
N ASN A 64 -1.96 -40.86 50.80
CA ASN A 64 -2.74 -39.96 51.66
C ASN A 64 -4.22 -39.79 51.24
N SER A 65 -4.67 -40.46 50.18
CA SER A 65 -6.07 -40.39 49.70
C SER A 65 -7.00 -41.45 50.30
N ARG A 66 -6.51 -42.35 51.16
CA ARG A 66 -7.30 -43.45 51.76
C ARG A 66 -8.16 -43.06 52.97
N SER A 67 -8.22 -41.79 53.36
CA SER A 67 -9.02 -41.32 54.50
C SER A 67 -10.12 -40.32 54.09
N CYS A 68 -10.98 -40.72 53.16
CA CYS A 68 -12.28 -40.04 52.98
C CYS A 68 -13.28 -40.98 52.31
N ASN A 69 -13.99 -41.77 53.13
CA ASN A 69 -15.24 -42.40 52.73
C ASN A 69 -16.29 -41.29 52.60
N ILE A 70 -16.60 -40.87 51.36
CA ILE A 70 -17.90 -40.35 50.88
C ILE A 70 -17.68 -39.90 49.42
N GLY A 71 -18.39 -40.54 48.49
CA GLY A 71 -18.69 -39.94 47.19
C GLY A 71 -18.05 -40.56 45.95
N PHE A 72 -18.05 -41.89 45.82
CA PHE A 72 -17.68 -42.59 44.57
C PHE A 72 -18.51 -42.16 43.33
N PHE A 73 -19.62 -41.43 43.53
CA PHE A 73 -20.47 -40.86 42.48
C PHE A 73 -20.12 -39.40 42.09
N ARG A 74 -19.43 -38.63 42.94
CA ARG A 74 -19.17 -37.20 42.69
C ARG A 74 -17.93 -36.98 41.81
N ASP A 75 -16.96 -37.87 41.90
CA ASP A 75 -15.73 -37.78 41.11
C ASP A 75 -15.95 -38.17 39.65
N ARG A 76 -16.89 -39.07 39.33
CA ARG A 76 -17.26 -39.36 37.93
C ARG A 76 -18.03 -38.21 37.27
N PHE A 77 -18.86 -37.48 38.02
CA PHE A 77 -19.62 -36.35 37.49
C PHE A 77 -18.71 -35.15 37.20
N LEU A 78 -17.76 -34.86 38.09
CA LEU A 78 -16.75 -33.81 37.88
C LEU A 78 -15.74 -34.19 36.78
N PHE A 79 -15.34 -35.46 36.68
CA PHE A 79 -14.46 -35.94 35.60
C PHE A 79 -15.19 -35.99 34.25
N SER A 80 -16.48 -36.30 34.24
CA SER A 80 -17.34 -36.23 33.04
C SER A 80 -17.59 -34.78 32.60
N LEU A 81 -17.81 -33.84 33.53
CA LEU A 81 -17.88 -32.41 33.18
C LEU A 81 -16.54 -31.93 32.63
N PHE A 82 -15.41 -32.33 33.23
CA PHE A 82 -14.08 -31.97 32.77
C PHE A 82 -13.76 -32.54 31.37
N LEU A 83 -14.22 -33.77 31.06
CA LEU A 83 -14.10 -34.38 29.73
C LEU A 83 -15.04 -33.77 28.68
N ILE A 84 -16.20 -33.22 29.08
CA ILE A 84 -17.09 -32.46 28.17
C ILE A 84 -16.48 -31.09 27.85
N PHE A 85 -15.76 -30.45 28.78
CA PHE A 85 -15.04 -29.20 28.52
C PHE A 85 -13.73 -29.37 27.73
N ILE A 86 -13.14 -30.57 27.69
CA ILE A 86 -11.90 -30.85 26.92
C ILE A 86 -12.17 -31.12 25.44
N ASN A 87 -13.41 -31.46 25.04
CA ASN A 87 -13.72 -31.85 23.66
C ASN A 87 -14.24 -30.76 22.74
N PHE A 88 -14.40 -29.51 23.21
CA PHE A 88 -14.45 -28.38 22.29
C PHE A 88 -13.01 -28.06 21.87
N SER A 89 -12.49 -28.86 20.94
CA SER A 89 -11.42 -28.40 20.06
C SER A 89 -11.95 -27.14 19.37
N LEU A 90 -11.59 -25.99 19.92
CA LEU A 90 -11.62 -24.70 19.22
C LEU A 90 -10.59 -24.81 18.09
N ASP A 91 -10.97 -25.53 17.04
CA ASP A 91 -10.22 -25.49 15.81
C ASP A 91 -10.49 -24.11 15.21
N ALA A 92 -9.41 -23.37 15.03
CA ALA A 92 -9.53 -21.99 14.59
C ALA A 92 -9.98 -22.00 13.13
N LYS A 93 -11.17 -21.46 12.87
CA LYS A 93 -11.77 -21.46 11.54
C LYS A 93 -11.03 -20.44 10.68
N GLU A 94 -10.47 -20.89 9.57
CA GLU A 94 -9.85 -20.00 8.58
C GLU A 94 -10.95 -19.26 7.82
N VAL A 95 -10.83 -17.94 7.72
CA VAL A 95 -11.81 -17.07 7.06
C VAL A 95 -11.10 -16.19 6.06
N GLU A 96 -11.66 -16.13 4.85
CA GLU A 96 -11.22 -15.23 3.80
C GLU A 96 -12.04 -13.92 3.89
N LEU A 97 -11.34 -12.80 4.06
CA LEU A 97 -11.95 -11.47 4.06
C LEU A 97 -11.56 -10.75 2.77
N LYS A 98 -12.55 -10.22 2.04
CA LYS A 98 -12.32 -9.47 0.80
C LYS A 98 -12.10 -8.00 1.12
N ILE A 99 -11.19 -7.36 0.40
CA ILE A 99 -11.00 -5.90 0.48
C ILE A 99 -12.21 -5.24 -0.18
N GLN A 100 -12.87 -4.35 0.56
CA GLN A 100 -14.09 -3.65 0.10
C GLN A 100 -13.81 -2.17 -0.14
N ASP A 101 -13.28 -1.49 0.89
CA ASP A 101 -13.03 -0.06 0.86
C ASP A 101 -11.54 0.21 1.12
N VAL A 102 -10.99 1.12 0.32
CA VAL A 102 -9.63 1.62 0.51
C VAL A 102 -9.67 3.14 0.55
N THR A 103 -9.07 3.70 1.60
CA THR A 103 -8.81 5.14 1.72
C THR A 103 -7.33 5.39 1.49
N LEU A 104 -6.97 6.05 0.40
CA LEU A 104 -5.60 6.46 0.09
C LEU A 104 -5.27 7.78 0.78
N TYR A 105 -4.12 7.81 1.41
CA TYR A 105 -3.51 8.99 2.02
C TYR A 105 -2.17 9.27 1.35
N GLU A 106 -1.58 10.44 1.58
CA GLU A 106 -0.32 10.84 0.90
C GLU A 106 0.80 9.80 1.05
N SER A 107 0.86 9.09 2.18
CA SER A 107 1.92 8.12 2.48
C SER A 107 1.43 6.79 3.07
N SER A 108 0.12 6.51 3.03
CA SER A 108 -0.43 5.26 3.54
C SER A 108 -1.78 4.93 2.91
N ALA A 109 -2.30 3.74 3.18
CA ALA A 109 -3.68 3.39 2.85
C ALA A 109 -4.39 2.80 4.08
N GLY A 110 -5.61 3.28 4.35
CA GLY A 110 -6.56 2.61 5.24
C GLY A 110 -7.34 1.57 4.45
N ILE A 111 -7.36 0.34 4.92
CA ILE A 111 -7.97 -0.80 4.24
C ILE A 111 -9.05 -1.39 5.13
N LEU A 112 -10.25 -1.58 4.57
CA LEU A 112 -11.34 -2.34 5.18
C LEU A 112 -11.53 -3.66 4.43
N ARG A 113 -11.37 -4.77 5.15
CA ARG A 113 -11.74 -6.09 4.70
C ARG A 113 -13.00 -6.57 5.40
N SER A 114 -13.87 -7.25 4.67
CA SER A 114 -15.09 -7.81 5.23
C SER A 114 -15.37 -9.21 4.68
N GLY A 115 -15.96 -10.07 5.50
CA GLY A 115 -16.33 -11.43 5.12
C GLY A 115 -17.40 -12.01 6.02
N LYS A 116 -18.10 -13.03 5.51
CA LYS A 116 -19.12 -13.76 6.26
C LYS A 116 -18.47 -14.76 7.21
N ILE A 117 -19.02 -14.89 8.42
CA ILE A 117 -18.57 -15.85 9.42
C ILE A 117 -19.76 -16.58 10.06
N ASP A 118 -19.56 -17.86 10.35
CA ASP A 118 -20.53 -18.66 11.09
C ASP A 118 -20.17 -18.66 12.58
N LEU A 119 -21.04 -18.04 13.38
CA LEU A 119 -20.90 -17.94 14.83
C LEU A 119 -21.59 -19.12 15.52
N GLU A 120 -20.86 -19.79 16.40
CA GLU A 120 -21.39 -20.79 17.32
C GLU A 120 -21.53 -20.19 18.72
N PRO A 121 -22.50 -20.66 19.55
CA PRO A 121 -22.63 -20.22 20.93
C PRO A 121 -21.31 -20.31 21.71
N GLY A 122 -20.92 -19.23 22.38
CA GLY A 122 -19.69 -19.16 23.17
C GLY A 122 -18.52 -18.48 22.44
N MET A 123 -17.32 -19.04 22.56
CA MET A 123 -16.11 -18.47 21.96
C MET A 123 -15.88 -19.02 20.57
N ASN A 124 -15.55 -18.16 19.63
CA ASN A 124 -15.21 -18.48 18.25
C ASN A 124 -13.81 -17.95 17.94
N GLU A 125 -12.93 -18.82 17.44
CA GLU A 125 -11.57 -18.45 17.03
C GLU A 125 -11.51 -18.42 15.49
N PHE A 126 -11.17 -17.26 14.92
CA PHE A 126 -11.01 -17.07 13.48
C PHE A 126 -9.56 -16.74 13.13
N ILE A 127 -9.06 -17.28 12.02
CA ILE A 127 -7.72 -16.99 11.49
C ILE A 127 -7.86 -16.33 10.12
N ILE A 128 -7.22 -15.18 9.96
CA ILE A 128 -7.04 -14.47 8.70
C ILE A 128 -5.57 -14.61 8.30
N ARG A 129 -5.34 -15.22 7.13
CA ARG A 129 -4.00 -15.37 6.53
C ARG A 129 -3.80 -14.35 5.41
N ASN A 130 -2.57 -14.27 4.91
CA ASN A 130 -2.19 -13.44 3.76
C ASN A 130 -2.54 -11.95 3.99
N LEU A 131 -2.19 -11.44 5.18
CA LEU A 131 -2.15 -10.01 5.44
C LEU A 131 -0.75 -9.49 5.11
N PRO A 132 -0.61 -8.22 4.70
CA PRO A 132 0.66 -7.72 4.22
C PRO A 132 1.58 -7.45 5.40
N ILE A 133 2.89 -7.57 5.17
CA ILE A 133 3.88 -7.19 6.19
C ILE A 133 3.93 -5.69 6.44
N THR A 134 3.52 -4.90 5.43
CA THR A 134 3.42 -3.44 5.48
C THR A 134 2.29 -2.95 6.38
N LEU A 135 1.42 -3.86 6.86
CA LEU A 135 0.40 -3.58 7.86
C LEU A 135 1.05 -3.07 9.15
N GLN A 136 0.54 -1.95 9.66
CA GLN A 136 0.94 -1.38 10.94
C GLN A 136 0.16 -2.02 12.10
N ASP A 137 0.84 -2.68 13.02
CA ASP A 137 0.25 -3.46 14.11
C ASP A 137 -0.74 -2.64 14.95
N GLU A 138 -0.40 -1.39 15.26
CA GLU A 138 -1.18 -0.49 16.10
C GLU A 138 -2.50 -0.03 15.45
N SER A 139 -2.60 -0.15 14.12
CA SER A 139 -3.78 0.26 13.36
C SER A 139 -4.83 -0.84 13.19
N LEU A 140 -4.50 -2.09 13.56
CA LEU A 140 -5.35 -3.25 13.32
C LEU A 140 -6.55 -3.28 14.26
N VAL A 141 -7.74 -3.08 13.71
CA VAL A 141 -9.01 -3.10 14.45
C VAL A 141 -9.94 -4.13 13.81
N ALA A 142 -10.45 -5.04 14.64
CA ALA A 142 -11.46 -6.01 14.25
C ALA A 142 -12.82 -5.63 14.84
N SER A 143 -13.88 -5.76 14.06
CA SER A 143 -15.26 -5.61 14.51
C SER A 143 -16.15 -6.70 13.93
N VAL A 144 -17.25 -7.01 14.63
CA VAL A 144 -18.21 -8.03 14.21
C VAL A 144 -19.61 -7.44 14.16
N GLU A 145 -20.27 -7.58 13.02
CA GLU A 145 -21.66 -7.21 12.82
C GLU A 145 -22.53 -8.46 13.03
N ALA A 146 -22.92 -8.70 14.27
CA ALA A 146 -23.97 -9.64 14.63
C ALA A 146 -24.50 -9.32 16.03
N LEU A 147 -25.83 -9.28 16.17
CA LEU A 147 -26.46 -9.05 17.48
C LEU A 147 -26.06 -10.15 18.46
N GLY A 148 -25.47 -9.76 19.60
CA GLY A 148 -24.93 -10.68 20.63
C GLY A 148 -23.47 -11.12 20.39
N ALA A 149 -22.79 -10.60 19.36
CA ALA A 149 -21.39 -10.88 19.10
C ALA A 149 -20.49 -9.70 19.50
N SER A 150 -19.31 -10.00 20.05
CA SER A 150 -18.29 -8.99 20.37
C SER A 150 -16.89 -9.54 20.15
N VAL A 151 -15.96 -8.68 19.69
CA VAL A 151 -14.54 -9.04 19.57
C VAL A 151 -13.90 -8.95 20.95
N VAL A 152 -13.33 -10.06 21.42
CA VAL A 152 -12.68 -10.18 22.73
C VAL A 152 -11.19 -9.86 22.66
N GLY A 153 -10.56 -10.12 21.52
CA GLY A 153 -9.17 -9.80 21.28
C GLY A 153 -8.67 -10.21 19.91
N SER A 154 -7.54 -9.63 19.52
CA SER A 154 -6.80 -9.98 18.32
C SER A 154 -5.35 -10.27 18.67
N SER A 155 -4.70 -11.13 17.90
CA SER A 155 -3.26 -11.37 17.98
C SER A 155 -2.71 -11.52 16.58
N THR A 156 -1.67 -10.75 16.28
CA THR A 156 -1.00 -10.75 14.97
C THR A 156 0.43 -11.26 15.13
N TRP A 157 0.93 -12.02 14.16
CA TRP A 157 2.33 -12.40 14.06
C TRP A 157 2.73 -12.58 12.60
N ILE A 158 4.04 -12.48 12.33
CA ILE A 158 4.59 -12.73 11.00
C ILE A 158 5.05 -14.18 10.93
N GLU A 159 4.65 -14.87 9.87
CA GLU A 159 5.15 -16.19 9.51
C GLU A 159 6.08 -16.07 8.30
N THR A 160 7.27 -16.65 8.41
CA THR A 160 8.28 -16.66 7.33
C THR A 160 8.07 -17.91 6.48
N GLY A 161 7.85 -17.70 5.18
CA GLY A 161 7.54 -18.71 4.16
C GLY A 161 7.08 -18.00 2.88
N SER A 162 7.21 -18.59 1.69
CA SER A 162 6.77 -17.94 0.45
C SER A 162 5.23 -17.77 0.45
N ILE A 163 4.73 -16.55 0.26
CA ILE A 163 3.28 -16.28 0.36
C ILE A 163 2.66 -15.92 -0.95
N ILE A 164 1.47 -16.48 -1.10
CA ILE A 164 0.63 -16.30 -2.25
C ILE A 164 -0.42 -15.23 -1.93
N HIS A 165 -0.17 -13.99 -2.35
CA HIS A 165 -1.22 -12.96 -2.44
C HIS A 165 -1.95 -13.02 -3.79
N ASN A 166 -1.39 -13.77 -4.76
CA ASN A 166 -1.95 -13.94 -6.09
C ASN A 166 -3.02 -15.04 -6.08
N GLU A 167 -4.27 -14.66 -6.39
CA GLU A 167 -5.42 -15.55 -6.58
C GLU A 167 -5.09 -16.75 -7.51
N GLU A 168 -4.31 -16.52 -8.56
CA GLU A 168 -3.84 -17.55 -9.49
C GLU A 168 -3.00 -18.62 -8.78
N ALA A 169 -2.12 -18.22 -7.86
CA ALA A 169 -1.33 -19.17 -7.11
C ALA A 169 -2.16 -19.88 -6.03
N LEU A 170 -3.17 -19.23 -5.44
CA LEU A 170 -4.11 -19.91 -4.52
C LEU A 170 -4.91 -21.00 -5.25
N GLU A 171 -5.36 -20.70 -6.48
CA GLU A 171 -5.98 -21.69 -7.34
C GLU A 171 -5.04 -22.82 -7.74
N LEU A 172 -3.79 -22.49 -8.10
CA LEU A 172 -2.77 -23.50 -8.42
C LEU A 172 -2.53 -24.42 -7.22
N GLN A 173 -2.50 -23.89 -6.00
CA GLN A 173 -2.35 -24.70 -4.78
C GLN A 173 -3.51 -25.68 -4.60
N LYS A 174 -4.76 -25.23 -4.82
CA LYS A 174 -5.94 -26.09 -4.77
C LYS A 174 -5.85 -27.19 -5.84
N LYS A 175 -5.48 -26.85 -7.06
CA LYS A 175 -5.29 -27.79 -8.18
C LYS A 175 -4.18 -28.82 -7.91
N ILE A 176 -3.05 -28.38 -7.34
CA ILE A 176 -1.94 -29.25 -6.92
C ILE A 176 -2.42 -30.27 -5.88
N ARG A 177 -3.10 -29.83 -4.82
CA ARG A 177 -3.64 -30.74 -3.78
C ARG A 177 -4.61 -31.79 -4.35
N LEU A 178 -5.45 -31.39 -5.29
CA LEU A 178 -6.37 -32.33 -5.95
C LEU A 178 -5.61 -33.38 -6.77
N LEU A 179 -4.60 -32.97 -7.53
CA LEU A 179 -3.75 -33.89 -8.30
C LEU A 179 -2.92 -34.82 -7.39
N GLU A 180 -2.38 -34.33 -6.29
CA GLU A 180 -1.64 -35.16 -5.31
C GLU A 180 -2.54 -36.27 -4.75
N LYS A 181 -3.78 -35.93 -4.39
CA LYS A 181 -4.76 -36.91 -3.92
C LYS A 181 -5.13 -37.92 -5.00
N GLU A 182 -5.26 -37.49 -6.25
CA GLU A 182 -5.54 -38.38 -7.37
C GLU A 182 -4.37 -39.35 -7.63
N ILE A 183 -3.13 -38.86 -7.59
CA ILE A 183 -1.91 -39.67 -7.70
C ILE A 183 -1.86 -40.73 -6.59
N GLU A 184 -2.17 -40.37 -5.35
CA GLU A 184 -2.19 -41.30 -4.21
C GLU A 184 -3.15 -42.48 -4.45
N VAL A 185 -4.34 -42.21 -5.01
CA VAL A 185 -5.32 -43.26 -5.36
C VAL A 185 -4.75 -44.21 -6.42
N TYR A 186 -4.15 -43.70 -7.48
CA TYR A 186 -3.54 -44.53 -8.53
C TYR A 186 -2.30 -45.30 -8.04
N GLU A 187 -1.48 -44.71 -7.17
CA GLU A 187 -0.34 -45.40 -6.56
C GLU A 187 -0.78 -46.55 -5.63
N SER A 188 -1.88 -46.36 -4.90
CA SER A 188 -2.52 -47.43 -4.13
C SER A 188 -3.01 -48.57 -5.04
N ASN A 189 -3.67 -48.24 -6.15
CA ASN A 189 -4.11 -49.23 -7.15
C ASN A 189 -2.95 -50.00 -7.77
N ASN A 190 -1.84 -49.31 -8.10
CA ASN A 190 -0.62 -49.93 -8.60
C ASN A 190 -0.02 -50.92 -7.58
N SER A 191 0.00 -50.54 -6.29
CA SER A 191 0.44 -51.43 -5.21
C SER A 191 -0.43 -52.70 -5.13
N ASN A 192 -1.76 -52.54 -5.21
CA ASN A 192 -2.70 -53.66 -5.25
C ASN A 192 -2.47 -54.57 -6.46
N PHE A 193 -2.26 -54.00 -7.65
CA PHE A 193 -1.99 -54.77 -8.86
C PHE A 193 -0.66 -55.53 -8.79
N LYS A 194 0.40 -54.94 -8.21
CA LYS A 194 1.66 -55.65 -7.94
C LYS A 194 1.47 -56.86 -7.01
N ASN A 195 0.69 -56.68 -5.95
CA ASN A 195 0.37 -57.77 -5.02
C ASN A 195 -0.43 -58.89 -5.70
N LEU A 196 -1.47 -58.54 -6.46
CA LEU A 196 -2.26 -59.50 -7.24
C LEU A 196 -1.42 -60.23 -8.28
N LYS A 197 -0.50 -59.53 -8.95
CA LYS A 197 0.42 -60.12 -9.93
C LYS A 197 1.30 -61.18 -9.27
N LYS A 198 1.86 -60.86 -8.10
CA LYS A 198 2.65 -61.81 -7.32
C LYS A 198 1.84 -63.06 -6.96
N ILE A 199 0.62 -62.88 -6.46
CA ILE A 199 -0.29 -63.99 -6.13
C ILE A 199 -0.58 -64.87 -7.36
N LEU A 200 -0.89 -64.26 -8.51
CA LEU A 200 -1.20 -64.99 -9.74
C LEU A 200 0.01 -65.75 -10.29
N VAL A 201 1.22 -65.17 -10.22
CA VAL A 201 2.47 -65.81 -10.62
C VAL A 201 2.83 -66.96 -9.68
N ASP A 202 2.74 -66.76 -8.37
CA ASP A 202 3.00 -67.82 -7.37
C ASP A 202 2.00 -68.98 -7.52
N THR A 203 0.73 -68.66 -7.78
CA THR A 203 -0.31 -69.65 -8.09
C THR A 203 0.04 -70.44 -9.34
N ARG A 204 0.50 -69.78 -10.41
CA ARG A 204 0.93 -70.43 -11.64
C ARG A 204 2.12 -71.37 -11.43
N LEU A 205 3.12 -70.95 -10.63
CA LEU A 205 4.28 -71.78 -10.30
C LEU A 205 3.85 -73.05 -9.55
N LYS A 206 3.04 -72.90 -8.49
CA LYS A 206 2.51 -74.03 -7.71
C LYS A 206 1.65 -74.98 -8.54
N LEU A 207 0.79 -74.44 -9.42
CA LEU A 207 -0.03 -75.24 -10.34
C LEU A 207 0.86 -76.02 -11.30
N THR A 208 1.90 -75.39 -11.87
CA THR A 208 2.84 -76.06 -12.77
C THR A 208 3.56 -77.21 -12.06
N GLU A 209 4.06 -76.96 -10.85
CA GLU A 209 4.72 -77.99 -10.03
C GLU A 209 3.78 -79.17 -9.71
N MET A 210 2.53 -78.89 -9.33
CA MET A 210 1.51 -79.90 -9.06
C MET A 210 1.18 -80.72 -10.32
N ILE A 211 1.01 -80.06 -11.47
CA ILE A 211 0.74 -80.72 -12.75
C ILE A 211 1.92 -81.62 -13.14
N SER A 212 3.16 -81.13 -13.05
CA SER A 212 4.37 -81.92 -13.33
C SER A 212 4.48 -83.15 -12.43
N LYS A 213 4.21 -83.01 -11.12
CA LYS A 213 4.20 -84.13 -10.17
C LYS A 213 3.12 -85.17 -10.52
N ASN A 214 1.89 -84.75 -10.79
CA ASN A 214 0.80 -85.68 -11.10
C ASN A 214 1.00 -86.42 -12.42
N LEU A 215 1.54 -85.75 -13.45
CA LEU A 215 1.90 -86.38 -14.72
C LEU A 215 3.02 -87.42 -14.55
N PHE A 216 4.02 -87.15 -13.71
CA PHE A 216 5.12 -88.08 -13.43
C PHE A 216 4.64 -89.35 -12.70
N TYR A 217 3.72 -89.22 -11.74
CA TYR A 217 3.18 -90.35 -10.97
C TYR A 217 1.93 -91.01 -11.59
N LYS A 218 1.51 -90.62 -12.80
CA LYS A 218 0.28 -91.08 -13.48
C LYS A 218 -0.99 -91.06 -12.58
N LYS A 219 -1.12 -90.03 -11.74
CA LYS A 219 -2.31 -89.81 -10.91
C LYS A 219 -3.24 -88.79 -11.56
N ASN A 220 -4.55 -89.06 -11.53
CA ASN A 220 -5.63 -88.14 -11.94
C ASN A 220 -5.57 -87.68 -13.41
N GLU A 221 -5.32 -88.60 -14.35
CA GLU A 221 -5.31 -88.31 -15.81
C GLU A 221 -6.61 -87.68 -16.33
N ALA A 222 -7.76 -87.99 -15.70
CA ALA A 222 -9.08 -87.43 -16.04
C ALA A 222 -9.24 -85.93 -15.69
N ASP A 223 -8.41 -85.37 -14.82
CA ASP A 223 -8.50 -83.97 -14.37
C ASP A 223 -7.73 -82.99 -15.27
N PHE A 224 -7.02 -83.48 -16.29
CA PHE A 224 -6.18 -82.69 -17.19
C PHE A 224 -6.93 -81.50 -17.80
N LYS A 225 -8.17 -81.70 -18.24
CA LYS A 225 -9.03 -80.64 -18.80
C LYS A 225 -9.29 -79.51 -17.78
N LYS A 226 -9.49 -79.85 -16.50
CA LYS A 226 -9.75 -78.90 -15.41
C LYS A 226 -8.50 -78.10 -15.05
N TRP A 227 -7.32 -78.73 -15.08
CA TRP A 227 -6.04 -78.04 -14.90
C TRP A 227 -5.73 -77.11 -16.05
N PHE A 228 -5.94 -77.54 -17.30
CA PHE A 228 -5.75 -76.70 -18.47
C PHE A 228 -6.67 -75.47 -18.45
N GLN A 229 -7.95 -75.64 -18.09
CA GLN A 229 -8.89 -74.54 -17.90
C GLN A 229 -8.41 -73.56 -16.80
N THR A 230 -7.99 -74.07 -15.64
CA THR A 230 -7.46 -73.23 -14.54
C THR A 230 -6.20 -72.45 -14.97
N PHE A 231 -5.29 -73.11 -15.69
CA PHE A 231 -4.06 -72.50 -16.21
C PHE A 231 -4.36 -71.42 -17.25
N SER A 232 -5.31 -71.68 -18.16
CA SER A 232 -5.77 -70.70 -19.16
C SER A 232 -6.44 -69.48 -18.50
N GLY A 233 -7.27 -69.70 -17.47
CA GLY A 233 -7.90 -68.63 -16.69
C GLY A 233 -6.88 -67.79 -15.91
N ASN A 234 -5.89 -68.42 -15.29
CA ASN A 234 -4.77 -67.71 -14.66
C ASN A 234 -3.98 -66.88 -15.68
N ARG A 235 -3.68 -67.42 -16.87
CA ARG A 235 -3.02 -66.67 -17.94
C ARG A 235 -3.83 -65.45 -18.38
N GLN A 236 -5.15 -65.59 -18.55
CA GLN A 236 -6.03 -64.49 -18.92
C GLN A 236 -6.13 -63.42 -17.83
N ALA A 237 -6.19 -63.84 -16.56
CA ALA A 237 -6.15 -62.93 -15.41
C ALA A 237 -4.83 -62.14 -15.36
N ILE A 238 -3.68 -62.79 -15.61
CA ILE A 238 -2.38 -62.12 -15.69
C ILE A 238 -2.36 -61.10 -16.84
N GLN A 239 -2.88 -61.45 -18.03
CA GLN A 239 -2.93 -60.53 -19.16
C GLN A 239 -3.79 -59.30 -18.87
N THR A 240 -5.00 -59.51 -18.34
CA THR A 240 -5.92 -58.42 -17.97
C THR A 240 -5.31 -57.50 -16.91
N LEU A 241 -4.63 -58.11 -15.92
CA LEU A 241 -3.93 -57.38 -14.87
C LEU A 241 -2.77 -56.54 -15.44
N LEU A 242 -1.98 -57.07 -16.37
CA LEU A 242 -0.87 -56.34 -16.99
C LEU A 242 -1.36 -55.14 -17.81
N SER A 243 -2.48 -55.28 -18.53
CA SER A 243 -3.10 -54.16 -19.25
C SER A 243 -3.58 -53.07 -18.28
N SER A 244 -4.26 -53.47 -17.19
CA SER A 244 -4.75 -52.54 -16.17
C SER A 244 -3.60 -51.84 -15.42
N ASP A 245 -2.53 -52.57 -15.11
CA ASP A 245 -1.30 -52.06 -14.48
C ASP A 245 -0.61 -51.02 -15.39
N GLN A 246 -0.54 -51.29 -16.70
CA GLN A 246 0.00 -50.34 -17.67
C GLN A 246 -0.84 -49.06 -17.77
N GLU A 247 -2.17 -49.16 -17.74
CA GLU A 247 -3.06 -47.99 -17.73
C GLU A 247 -2.86 -47.13 -16.48
N VAL A 248 -2.78 -47.75 -15.30
CA VAL A 248 -2.49 -47.04 -14.05
C VAL A 248 -1.11 -46.39 -14.08
N ILE A 249 -0.08 -47.07 -14.58
CA ILE A 249 1.28 -46.50 -14.70
C ILE A 249 1.28 -45.28 -15.64
N ARG A 250 0.55 -45.35 -16.76
CA ARG A 250 0.39 -44.21 -17.68
C ARG A 250 -0.33 -43.05 -17.00
N ALA A 251 -1.44 -43.31 -16.30
CA ALA A 251 -2.17 -42.29 -15.56
C ALA A 251 -1.30 -41.61 -14.50
N ILE A 252 -0.53 -42.36 -13.72
CA ILE A 252 0.43 -41.82 -12.74
C ILE A 252 1.46 -40.91 -13.43
N LYS A 253 2.01 -41.35 -14.57
CA LYS A 253 3.00 -40.58 -15.32
C LYS A 253 2.42 -39.25 -15.82
N ASP A 254 1.22 -39.28 -16.39
CA ASP A 254 0.56 -38.09 -16.92
C ASP A 254 0.14 -37.12 -15.80
N LEU A 255 -0.37 -37.64 -14.68
CA LEU A 255 -0.70 -36.83 -13.51
C LEU A 255 0.55 -36.21 -12.87
N LYS A 256 1.67 -36.95 -12.77
CA LYS A 256 2.95 -36.41 -12.27
C LYS A 256 3.52 -35.34 -13.20
N LYS A 257 3.36 -35.47 -14.52
CA LYS A 257 3.74 -34.43 -15.47
C LYS A 257 2.92 -33.15 -15.24
N LYS A 258 1.59 -33.27 -15.13
CA LYS A 258 0.70 -32.13 -14.81
C LYS A 258 1.05 -31.50 -13.46
N LEU A 259 1.32 -32.32 -12.44
CA LEU A 259 1.75 -31.86 -11.12
C LEU A 259 3.02 -31.01 -11.23
N SER A 260 4.05 -31.50 -11.94
CA SER A 260 5.29 -30.77 -12.16
C SER A 260 5.04 -29.43 -12.86
N GLU A 261 4.24 -29.41 -13.93
CA GLU A 261 3.92 -28.17 -14.64
C GLU A 261 3.20 -27.14 -13.76
N LEU A 262 2.28 -27.57 -12.88
CA LEU A 262 1.62 -26.67 -11.94
C LEU A 262 2.56 -26.21 -10.83
N GLN A 263 3.44 -27.09 -10.34
CA GLN A 263 4.47 -26.76 -9.35
C GLN A 263 5.48 -25.76 -9.90
N ASP A 264 5.90 -25.90 -11.16
CA ASP A 264 6.81 -24.95 -11.82
C ASP A 264 6.16 -23.57 -11.97
N LYS A 265 4.90 -23.52 -12.41
CA LYS A 265 4.12 -22.27 -12.47
C LYS A 265 4.00 -21.62 -11.09
N MET A 266 3.72 -22.42 -10.06
CA MET A 266 3.67 -21.96 -8.68
C MET A 266 5.03 -21.40 -8.22
N ASN A 267 6.13 -22.09 -8.50
CA ASN A 267 7.47 -21.68 -8.10
C ASN A 267 7.88 -20.35 -8.74
N VAL A 268 7.51 -20.11 -10.00
CA VAL A 268 7.72 -18.81 -10.66
C VAL A 268 6.97 -17.71 -9.92
N ILE A 269 5.69 -17.91 -9.60
CA ILE A 269 4.90 -16.92 -8.84
C ILE A 269 5.50 -16.68 -7.45
N LEU A 270 5.91 -17.74 -6.75
CA LEU A 270 6.52 -17.65 -5.43
C LEU A 270 7.87 -16.92 -5.46
N SER A 271 8.66 -17.09 -6.51
CA SER A 271 9.96 -16.39 -6.67
C SER A 271 9.82 -14.88 -6.80
N LEU A 272 8.66 -14.41 -7.25
CA LEU A 272 8.31 -12.99 -7.40
C LEU A 272 7.53 -12.42 -6.20
N SER A 273 7.15 -13.27 -5.24
CA SER A 273 6.31 -12.92 -4.10
C SER A 273 7.11 -12.59 -2.83
N GLU A 274 6.50 -11.87 -1.89
CA GLU A 274 7.09 -11.62 -0.57
C GLU A 274 7.26 -12.93 0.23
N LYS A 275 8.42 -13.09 0.90
CA LYS A 275 8.81 -14.31 1.65
C LYS A 275 8.27 -14.35 3.09
N SER A 276 7.36 -13.44 3.44
CA SER A 276 6.85 -13.26 4.80
C SER A 276 5.45 -12.66 4.77
N SER A 277 4.54 -13.18 5.58
CA SER A 277 3.13 -12.76 5.64
C SER A 277 2.71 -12.64 7.06
N ARG A 278 1.71 -11.81 7.26
CA ARG A 278 1.11 -11.61 8.55
C ARG A 278 -0.12 -12.49 8.66
N ILE A 279 -0.27 -13.10 9.83
CA ILE A 279 -1.44 -13.87 10.22
C ILE A 279 -2.04 -13.18 11.43
N THR A 280 -3.36 -12.97 11.37
CA THR A 280 -4.12 -12.43 12.48
C THR A 280 -5.12 -13.46 12.97
N LYS A 281 -5.10 -13.72 14.27
CA LYS A 281 -6.12 -14.50 14.96
C LYS A 281 -7.05 -13.57 15.71
N ILE A 282 -8.35 -13.75 15.54
CA ILE A 282 -9.42 -12.97 16.17
C ILE A 282 -10.26 -13.89 17.04
N LEU A 283 -10.52 -13.46 18.27
CA LEU A 283 -11.41 -14.14 19.21
C LEU A 283 -12.73 -13.37 19.29
N VAL A 284 -13.83 -14.03 18.95
CA VAL A 284 -15.18 -13.47 19.00
C VAL A 284 -16.00 -14.22 20.03
N SER A 285 -16.62 -13.51 20.96
CA SER A 285 -17.62 -14.06 21.88
C SER A 285 -19.01 -13.85 21.30
N PHE A 286 -19.82 -14.89 21.28
CA PHE A 286 -21.21 -14.85 20.83
C PHE A 286 -22.12 -15.41 21.91
N THR A 287 -23.08 -14.60 22.38
CA THR A 287 -24.00 -14.94 23.46
C THR A 287 -25.32 -15.57 22.99
N GLY A 288 -25.47 -15.81 21.69
CA GLY A 288 -26.66 -16.48 21.15
C GLY A 288 -26.72 -17.96 21.53
N THR A 289 -27.94 -18.50 21.57
CA THR A 289 -28.21 -19.90 21.90
C THR A 289 -28.10 -20.84 20.70
N GLU A 290 -28.19 -20.31 19.48
CA GLU A 290 -28.15 -21.06 18.22
C GLU A 290 -27.12 -20.47 17.26
N LYS A 291 -26.67 -21.26 16.28
CA LYS A 291 -25.70 -20.79 15.26
C LYS A 291 -26.28 -19.61 14.47
N LYS A 292 -25.42 -18.64 14.15
CA LYS A 292 -25.84 -17.41 13.45
C LYS A 292 -24.77 -16.94 12.46
N GLU A 293 -25.20 -16.49 11.28
CA GLU A 293 -24.30 -15.79 10.35
C GLU A 293 -24.03 -14.36 10.86
N GLY A 294 -22.76 -13.97 10.87
CA GLY A 294 -22.32 -12.61 11.14
C GLY A 294 -21.37 -12.11 10.04
N ARG A 295 -21.04 -10.82 10.09
CA ARG A 295 -19.98 -10.25 9.25
C ARG A 295 -18.80 -9.82 10.10
N LEU A 296 -17.60 -10.27 9.74
CA LEU A 296 -16.35 -9.88 10.36
C LEU A 296 -15.68 -8.82 9.51
N ASN A 297 -15.37 -7.68 10.12
CA ASN A 297 -14.70 -6.56 9.50
C ASN A 297 -13.31 -6.38 10.12
N LEU A 298 -12.30 -6.21 9.29
CA LEU A 298 -10.92 -5.97 9.69
C LEU A 298 -10.43 -4.68 9.03
N THR A 299 -10.16 -3.66 9.83
CA THR A 299 -9.59 -2.38 9.41
C THR A 299 -8.12 -2.32 9.80
N TYR A 300 -7.27 -1.83 8.91
CA TYR A 300 -5.86 -1.59 9.20
C TYR A 300 -5.26 -0.56 8.26
N GLN A 301 -4.10 -0.02 8.62
CA GLN A 301 -3.28 0.81 7.75
C GLN A 301 -2.13 0.00 7.15
N SER A 302 -1.85 0.24 5.88
CA SER A 302 -0.74 -0.34 5.13
C SER A 302 0.19 0.77 4.64
N GLY A 303 1.49 0.56 4.83
CA GLY A 303 2.55 1.40 4.26
C GLY A 303 2.89 1.01 2.81
N LYS A 304 3.88 1.70 2.24
CA LYS A 304 4.29 1.56 0.81
C LYS A 304 3.15 1.81 -0.17
N VAL A 305 2.23 2.69 0.21
CA VAL A 305 1.20 3.22 -0.66
C VAL A 305 1.26 4.73 -0.54
N SER A 306 1.16 5.41 -1.67
CA SER A 306 1.04 6.87 -1.72
C SER A 306 0.12 7.27 -2.85
N TRP A 307 -0.49 8.44 -2.70
CA TRP A 307 -1.06 9.15 -3.83
C TRP A 307 -0.64 10.61 -3.77
N LYS A 308 -0.58 11.27 -4.93
CA LYS A 308 -0.37 12.71 -5.03
C LYS A 308 -1.21 13.31 -6.16
N PRO A 309 -1.58 14.60 -6.08
CA PRO A 309 -2.22 15.31 -7.17
C PRO A 309 -1.29 15.39 -8.38
N PHE A 310 -1.88 15.20 -9.56
CA PHE A 310 -1.23 15.37 -10.85
C PHE A 310 -2.22 16.04 -11.80
N TYR A 311 -1.77 16.96 -12.64
CA TYR A 311 -2.66 17.75 -13.48
C TYR A 311 -2.28 17.64 -14.94
N SER A 312 -3.29 17.69 -15.80
CA SER A 312 -3.13 17.90 -17.23
C SER A 312 -3.91 19.15 -17.61
N VAL A 313 -3.26 20.09 -18.29
CA VAL A 313 -3.90 21.31 -18.79
C VAL A 313 -3.66 21.43 -20.28
N SER A 314 -4.73 21.44 -21.05
CA SER A 314 -4.69 21.57 -22.50
C SER A 314 -5.24 22.93 -22.91
N MET A 315 -4.56 23.61 -23.83
CA MET A 315 -5.10 24.81 -24.47
C MET A 315 -6.15 24.40 -25.50
N ASP A 316 -7.39 24.83 -25.31
CA ASP A 316 -8.50 24.62 -26.25
C ASP A 316 -8.85 25.94 -26.96
N GLY A 317 -8.47 26.02 -28.24
CA GLY A 317 -8.65 27.23 -29.03
C GLY A 317 -7.82 28.40 -28.48
N LYS A 318 -8.44 29.58 -28.38
CA LYS A 318 -7.75 30.84 -28.02
C LYS A 318 -8.17 31.44 -26.70
N GLU A 319 -9.23 30.93 -26.08
CA GLU A 319 -9.90 31.57 -24.94
C GLU A 319 -10.28 30.56 -23.86
N ARG A 320 -9.96 29.28 -24.05
CA ARG A 320 -10.32 28.22 -23.10
C ARG A 320 -9.16 27.29 -22.81
N ILE A 321 -9.25 26.64 -21.66
CA ILE A 321 -8.41 25.51 -21.29
C ILE A 321 -9.30 24.35 -20.86
N GLU A 322 -8.85 23.15 -21.18
CA GLU A 322 -9.34 21.91 -20.56
C GLU A 322 -8.40 21.56 -19.42
N PHE A 323 -8.97 21.37 -18.23
CA PHE A 323 -8.24 21.02 -17.03
C PHE A 323 -8.66 19.63 -16.58
N GLU A 324 -7.69 18.75 -16.35
CA GLU A 324 -7.90 17.42 -15.78
C GLU A 324 -7.13 17.30 -14.47
N TYR A 325 -7.87 16.95 -13.41
CA TYR A 325 -7.33 16.60 -12.11
C TYR A 325 -7.16 15.08 -12.06
N LEU A 326 -5.92 14.62 -12.00
CA LEU A 326 -5.54 13.23 -11.85
C LEU A 326 -4.99 12.95 -10.45
N ALA A 327 -5.19 11.73 -9.96
CA ALA A 327 -4.43 11.20 -8.83
C ALA A 327 -3.37 10.23 -9.35
N GLU A 328 -2.09 10.50 -9.07
CA GLU A 328 -1.00 9.56 -9.30
C GLU A 328 -0.84 8.69 -8.05
N ILE A 329 -1.13 7.40 -8.19
CA ILE A 329 -1.15 6.40 -7.12
C ILE A 329 0.04 5.45 -7.30
N ASN A 330 0.81 5.26 -6.24
CA ASN A 330 1.81 4.20 -6.13
C ASN A 330 1.34 3.21 -5.06
N GLN A 331 1.22 1.94 -5.43
CA GLN A 331 0.70 0.90 -4.55
C GLN A 331 1.65 -0.29 -4.57
N GLU A 332 2.42 -0.43 -3.50
CA GLU A 332 3.32 -1.56 -3.25
C GLU A 332 3.02 -2.16 -1.86
N SER A 333 1.73 -2.25 -1.54
CA SER A 333 1.26 -2.74 -0.22
C SER A 333 1.57 -4.22 0.00
N GLY A 334 1.79 -4.98 -1.08
CA GLY A 334 1.91 -6.43 -1.10
C GLY A 334 0.58 -7.13 -1.46
N GLU A 335 -0.50 -6.38 -1.66
CA GLU A 335 -1.86 -6.93 -1.86
C GLU A 335 -2.54 -6.34 -3.08
N ASP A 336 -3.19 -7.18 -3.88
CA ASP A 336 -4.00 -6.71 -5.00
C ASP A 336 -5.38 -6.25 -4.54
N TRP A 337 -5.78 -5.05 -4.93
CA TRP A 337 -7.09 -4.48 -4.62
C TRP A 337 -7.96 -4.57 -5.86
N LYS A 338 -8.94 -5.47 -5.87
CA LYS A 338 -9.80 -5.71 -7.04
C LYS A 338 -11.21 -5.24 -6.75
N ASN A 339 -11.79 -4.41 -7.64
CA ASN A 339 -13.17 -3.95 -7.56
C ASN A 339 -13.52 -3.31 -6.19
N ILE A 340 -12.68 -2.38 -5.73
CA ILE A 340 -12.81 -1.70 -4.44
C ILE A 340 -13.50 -0.34 -4.59
N ASN A 341 -14.16 0.12 -3.52
CA ASN A 341 -14.52 1.52 -3.39
C ASN A 341 -13.27 2.30 -2.97
N LEU A 342 -12.94 3.35 -3.71
CA LEU A 342 -11.75 4.14 -3.48
C LEU A 342 -12.12 5.53 -2.97
N LEU A 343 -11.53 5.89 -1.84
CA LEU A 343 -11.55 7.23 -1.28
C LEU A 343 -10.10 7.76 -1.29
N LEU A 344 -9.87 8.97 -1.77
CA LEU A 344 -8.57 9.63 -1.64
C LEU A 344 -8.70 10.77 -0.66
N SER A 345 -7.78 10.86 0.27
CA SER A 345 -7.76 11.86 1.31
C SER A 345 -6.44 12.63 1.28
N THR A 346 -6.53 13.94 1.35
CA THR A 346 -5.39 14.84 1.44
C THR A 346 -4.97 15.06 2.89
N SER A 347 -5.77 14.60 3.86
CA SER A 347 -5.36 14.58 5.26
C SER A 347 -4.52 13.32 5.52
N SER A 348 -3.43 13.47 6.28
CA SER A 348 -2.72 12.31 6.80
C SER A 348 -3.39 11.84 8.10
N PRO A 349 -3.72 10.54 8.24
CA PRO A 349 -4.21 10.02 9.49
C PRO A 349 -3.02 9.95 10.44
N ASP A 350 -2.93 10.91 11.35
CA ASP A 350 -1.87 10.90 12.36
C ASP A 350 -2.14 9.72 13.32
N VAL A 351 -1.53 8.58 13.03
CA VAL A 351 -1.71 7.30 13.77
C VAL A 351 -1.26 7.45 15.22
N SER A 352 -0.43 8.45 15.50
CA SER A 352 -0.02 8.77 16.85
C SER A 352 -0.83 9.97 17.37
N GLY A 353 -1.77 9.71 18.28
CA GLY A 353 -2.31 10.76 19.17
C GLY A 353 -1.26 11.34 20.13
N ARG A 354 0.03 11.06 19.90
CA ARG A 354 1.14 11.64 20.64
C ARG A 354 1.34 13.05 20.13
N ARG A 355 0.87 14.02 20.92
CA ARG A 355 1.24 15.43 20.77
C ARG A 355 2.75 15.53 20.47
N PRO A 356 3.16 16.07 19.31
CA PRO A 356 4.55 16.34 19.03
C PRO A 356 5.13 17.17 20.17
N ARG A 357 6.21 16.70 20.78
CA ARG A 357 6.92 17.48 21.79
C ARG A 357 7.95 18.32 21.04
N LEU A 358 7.82 19.65 21.12
CA LEU A 358 8.92 20.53 20.78
C LEU A 358 10.12 20.11 21.63
N SER A 359 11.19 19.68 20.98
CA SER A 359 12.50 19.63 21.63
C SER A 359 12.91 21.09 21.88
N SER A 360 13.47 21.36 23.06
CA SER A 360 14.06 22.67 23.27
C SER A 360 15.18 22.86 22.24
N GLN A 361 15.10 23.93 21.46
CA GLN A 361 16.26 24.43 20.74
C GLN A 361 17.25 24.92 21.80
N ARG A 362 18.14 24.01 22.22
CA ARG A 362 19.31 24.40 22.99
C ARG A 362 20.27 25.06 22.01
N LEU A 363 20.32 26.38 22.08
CA LEU A 363 21.45 27.14 21.57
C LEU A 363 22.65 26.75 22.41
N TYR A 364 23.48 25.86 21.87
CA TYR A 364 24.84 25.72 22.37
C TYR A 364 25.61 26.94 21.87
N ASP A 365 26.33 27.60 22.77
CA ASP A 365 27.40 28.51 22.38
C ASP A 365 28.40 27.67 21.58
N GLN A 366 28.27 27.68 20.25
CA GLN A 366 29.32 27.21 19.39
C GLN A 366 30.47 28.23 19.49
N LYS A 367 31.17 28.22 20.62
CA LYS A 367 32.57 28.63 20.67
C LYS A 367 33.37 27.62 19.85
N LYS A 368 33.21 27.68 18.53
CA LYS A 368 34.37 27.50 17.66
C LYS A 368 35.28 28.67 17.97
N PRO A 369 36.56 28.45 18.35
CA PRO A 369 37.49 29.54 18.52
C PRO A 369 37.56 30.25 17.18
N THR A 370 37.02 31.46 17.14
CA THR A 370 37.31 32.40 16.07
C THR A 370 38.29 33.39 16.65
N ASN A 371 39.45 33.49 16.00
CA ASN A 371 40.10 34.78 15.95
C ASN A 371 39.05 35.75 15.40
N LYS A 372 38.58 36.61 16.29
CA LYS A 372 37.85 37.88 16.15
C LYS A 372 36.96 38.10 14.91
N ASP A 373 35.73 38.52 15.26
CA ASP A 373 34.80 39.37 14.52
C ASP A 373 34.10 38.70 13.30
N GLY A 374 32.79 38.64 13.14
CA GLY A 374 31.63 39.15 13.87
C GLY A 374 30.37 38.93 12.99
N ILE A 375 29.19 39.04 13.62
CA ILE A 375 27.85 39.30 13.02
C ILE A 375 27.21 38.08 12.30
N VAL A 376 26.29 37.33 12.93
CA VAL A 376 24.85 37.62 13.19
C VAL A 376 24.02 37.79 11.91
N ALA A 377 23.30 36.74 11.52
CA ALA A 377 22.04 36.86 10.79
C ALA A 377 20.93 36.30 11.68
N VAL A 378 20.15 37.19 12.28
CA VAL A 378 18.83 36.89 12.83
C VAL A 378 17.83 37.29 11.76
N GLN A 379 17.14 36.30 11.20
CA GLN A 379 15.80 36.50 10.64
C GLN A 379 14.80 35.89 11.62
N SER A 380 13.90 36.72 12.13
CA SER A 380 12.65 36.27 12.73
C SER A 380 11.58 37.34 12.48
N GLN A 381 10.64 36.94 11.62
CA GLN A 381 9.19 37.16 11.60
C GLN A 381 8.57 38.29 12.44
N ASN A 382 7.49 38.89 11.90
CA ASN A 382 6.14 38.91 12.50
C ASN A 382 5.10 39.43 11.47
N LEU A 383 4.03 38.65 11.20
CA LEU A 383 2.64 38.74 11.70
C LEU A 383 1.89 39.96 11.13
N ALA A 384 1.02 39.77 10.13
CA ALA A 384 -0.40 39.38 10.20
C ALA A 384 -1.32 40.60 10.34
N GLU A 385 -2.25 40.79 9.39
CA GLU A 385 -3.65 41.13 9.68
C GLU A 385 -4.55 41.05 8.43
N GLU A 386 -5.82 40.82 8.72
CA GLU A 386 -6.91 40.33 7.87
C GLU A 386 -7.48 41.35 6.88
N SER A 387 -8.11 40.80 5.84
CA SER A 387 -9.54 40.93 5.51
C SER A 387 -9.74 41.11 4.01
N ASN A 388 -10.59 40.26 3.43
CA ASN A 388 -11.58 40.69 2.45
C ASN A 388 -12.55 39.54 2.18
N VAL A 389 -13.82 39.83 2.49
CA VAL A 389 -14.99 39.07 2.04
C VAL A 389 -15.09 39.26 0.52
N ALA A 390 -15.29 38.17 -0.22
CA ALA A 390 -15.65 38.20 -1.63
C ALA A 390 -16.92 37.36 -1.85
N PRO A 391 -17.78 37.76 -2.80
CA PRO A 391 -19.17 37.35 -2.83
C PRO A 391 -19.35 35.95 -3.42
N GLU A 392 -20.41 35.30 -2.94
CA GLU A 392 -20.95 34.05 -3.44
C GLU A 392 -21.43 34.23 -4.89
N VAL A 393 -20.83 33.46 -5.80
CA VAL A 393 -21.27 33.38 -7.19
C VAL A 393 -21.44 31.89 -7.50
N GLU A 394 -22.66 31.50 -7.83
CA GLU A 394 -23.00 30.14 -8.27
C GLU A 394 -22.16 29.77 -9.49
N SER A 395 -21.37 28.70 -9.34
CA SER A 395 -20.54 28.11 -10.39
C SER A 395 -21.28 26.96 -11.09
N PRO A 396 -21.15 26.82 -12.42
CA PRO A 396 -21.76 25.73 -13.17
C PRO A 396 -21.12 24.36 -12.82
N GLU A 397 -21.94 23.32 -12.82
CA GLU A 397 -21.57 21.95 -12.44
C GLU A 397 -20.52 21.36 -13.40
N ALA A 398 -19.36 20.99 -12.85
CA ALA A 398 -18.36 20.17 -13.54
C ALA A 398 -18.87 18.72 -13.69
N GLU A 399 -18.47 18.03 -14.76
CA GLU A 399 -18.72 16.60 -14.91
C GLU A 399 -17.82 15.83 -13.94
N MET A 400 -18.38 15.49 -12.79
CA MET A 400 -17.67 14.82 -11.72
C MET A 400 -17.68 13.30 -11.91
N THR A 401 -16.52 12.67 -11.87
CA THR A 401 -16.40 11.21 -11.65
C THR A 401 -16.36 10.87 -10.15
N GLY A 402 -16.51 11.86 -9.26
CA GLY A 402 -16.42 11.71 -7.80
C GLY A 402 -17.06 12.86 -6.99
N ARG A 403 -17.52 12.61 -5.77
CA ARG A 403 -18.01 13.68 -4.86
C ARG A 403 -16.89 14.12 -3.94
N SER A 404 -16.62 15.43 -3.87
CA SER A 404 -15.75 16.02 -2.86
C SER A 404 -16.55 16.44 -1.63
N GLU A 405 -16.05 16.13 -0.44
CA GLU A 405 -16.62 16.59 0.84
C GLU A 405 -15.49 17.16 1.71
N GLU A 406 -15.77 18.30 2.35
CA GLU A 406 -14.88 18.90 3.33
C GLU A 406 -15.05 18.15 4.66
N SER A 407 -13.97 17.54 5.15
CA SER A 407 -13.98 16.79 6.41
C SER A 407 -12.66 17.01 7.12
N GLY A 408 -12.64 17.89 8.13
CA GLY A 408 -11.55 18.06 9.10
C GLY A 408 -10.14 18.15 8.50
N SER A 409 -9.61 19.36 8.32
CA SER A 409 -8.21 19.64 7.89
C SER A 409 -7.75 19.06 6.54
N GLY A 410 -8.60 18.37 5.76
CA GLY A 410 -8.28 17.88 4.41
C GLY A 410 -9.52 17.65 3.53
N PHE A 411 -9.28 17.39 2.24
CA PHE A 411 -10.29 17.10 1.23
C PHE A 411 -10.40 15.60 0.99
N LEU A 412 -11.64 15.13 0.85
CA LEU A 412 -11.95 13.75 0.47
C LEU A 412 -12.45 13.71 -0.96
N PHE A 413 -11.81 12.90 -1.81
CA PHE A 413 -12.24 12.60 -3.17
C PHE A 413 -12.78 11.18 -3.21
N ARG A 414 -14.10 11.03 -3.30
CA ARG A 414 -14.73 9.72 -3.51
C ARG A 414 -14.71 9.36 -4.98
N TYR A 415 -13.99 8.32 -5.37
CA TYR A 415 -14.02 7.85 -6.76
C TYR A 415 -15.33 7.07 -6.99
N SER A 416 -16.17 7.51 -7.95
CA SER A 416 -17.56 7.00 -8.07
C SER A 416 -17.68 5.60 -8.64
N LYS A 417 -16.61 5.05 -9.23
CA LYS A 417 -16.63 3.72 -9.85
C LYS A 417 -15.70 2.78 -9.08
N PRO A 418 -16.09 1.50 -8.87
CA PRO A 418 -15.15 0.52 -8.36
C PRO A 418 -13.87 0.45 -9.21
N VAL A 419 -12.72 0.29 -8.57
CA VAL A 419 -11.42 0.29 -9.25
C VAL A 419 -10.58 -0.91 -8.84
N THR A 420 -9.69 -1.33 -9.75
CA THR A 420 -8.68 -2.36 -9.49
C THR A 420 -7.29 -1.74 -9.51
N LEU A 421 -6.53 -1.93 -8.43
CA LEU A 421 -5.16 -1.47 -8.22
C LEU A 421 -4.30 -2.67 -7.78
N PHE A 422 -3.34 -3.06 -8.61
CA PHE A 422 -2.43 -4.18 -8.31
C PHE A 422 -1.23 -3.69 -7.50
N SER A 423 -0.67 -4.56 -6.65
CA SER A 423 0.53 -4.23 -5.89
C SER A 423 1.79 -4.41 -6.74
N ARG A 424 2.31 -3.32 -7.31
CA ARG A 424 3.42 -3.34 -8.27
C ARG A 424 4.24 -2.05 -8.18
N LYS A 425 5.50 -2.13 -8.58
CA LYS A 425 6.40 -0.97 -8.70
C LYS A 425 6.09 -0.16 -9.97
N GLU A 426 4.87 0.36 -10.05
CA GLU A 426 4.38 1.20 -11.14
C GLU A 426 3.49 2.33 -10.59
N SER A 427 3.50 3.49 -11.23
CA SER A 427 2.54 4.55 -10.92
C SER A 427 1.31 4.43 -11.79
N LYS A 428 0.13 4.60 -11.19
CA LYS A 428 -1.15 4.59 -11.89
C LYS A 428 -1.86 5.92 -11.72
N LYS A 429 -2.23 6.54 -12.84
CA LYS A 429 -3.00 7.79 -12.85
C LYS A 429 -4.48 7.49 -13.05
N ILE A 430 -5.34 8.09 -12.22
CA ILE A 430 -6.80 8.03 -12.37
C ILE A 430 -7.39 9.44 -12.41
N SER A 431 -8.41 9.65 -13.23
CA SER A 431 -9.07 10.95 -13.39
C SER A 431 -10.10 11.18 -12.29
N LEU A 432 -9.87 12.20 -11.45
CA LEU A 432 -10.74 12.57 -10.35
C LEU A 432 -11.83 13.56 -10.77
N ALA A 433 -11.47 14.51 -11.63
CA ALA A 433 -12.37 15.54 -12.14
C ALA A 433 -11.79 16.17 -13.40
N SER A 434 -12.66 16.69 -14.26
CA SER A 434 -12.27 17.54 -15.38
C SER A 434 -13.24 18.71 -15.51
N PHE A 435 -12.74 19.83 -16.02
CA PHE A 435 -13.56 21.00 -16.33
C PHE A 435 -12.95 21.82 -17.47
N VAL A 436 -13.80 22.57 -18.15
CA VAL A 436 -13.37 23.57 -19.13
C VAL A 436 -13.61 24.94 -18.52
N THR A 437 -12.62 25.83 -18.64
CA THR A 437 -12.76 27.22 -18.17
C THR A 437 -12.20 28.20 -19.18
N GLU A 438 -12.74 29.42 -19.16
CA GLU A 438 -12.15 30.54 -19.87
C GLU A 438 -10.75 30.84 -19.33
N ALA A 439 -9.86 31.22 -20.24
CA ALA A 439 -8.49 31.61 -19.95
C ALA A 439 -8.06 32.78 -20.84
N ALA A 440 -7.43 33.79 -20.22
CA ALA A 440 -6.82 34.89 -20.93
C ALA A 440 -5.37 34.55 -21.27
N PHE A 441 -5.03 34.59 -22.56
CA PHE A 441 -3.68 34.30 -23.03
C PHE A 441 -2.93 35.59 -23.37
N THR A 442 -1.70 35.69 -22.87
CA THR A 442 -0.76 36.80 -23.12
C THR A 442 0.62 36.22 -23.42
N THR A 443 1.49 37.00 -24.06
CA THR A 443 2.88 36.60 -24.26
C THR A 443 3.74 37.23 -23.18
N LEU A 444 4.58 36.45 -22.51
CA LEU A 444 5.55 36.91 -21.53
C LEU A 444 6.97 36.71 -22.07
N TYR A 445 7.80 37.76 -22.06
CA TYR A 445 9.20 37.67 -22.45
C TYR A 445 10.11 38.17 -21.34
N VAL A 446 10.91 37.26 -20.78
CA VAL A 446 11.89 37.52 -19.70
C VAL A 446 13.26 36.96 -20.13
N PRO A 447 14.07 37.73 -20.89
CA PRO A 447 15.28 37.24 -21.54
C PRO A 447 16.34 36.69 -20.58
N SER A 448 16.36 37.19 -19.34
CA SER A 448 17.24 36.71 -18.28
C SER A 448 16.92 35.28 -17.82
N LEU A 449 15.66 34.83 -17.99
CA LEU A 449 15.20 33.49 -17.63
C LEU A 449 15.04 32.57 -18.84
N LYS A 450 14.49 33.09 -19.95
CA LYS A 450 14.24 32.35 -21.19
C LYS A 450 14.51 33.25 -22.40
N ARG A 451 15.30 32.74 -23.35
CA ARG A 451 15.71 33.49 -24.56
C ARG A 451 14.57 33.68 -25.58
N TYR A 452 13.42 33.05 -25.38
CA TYR A 452 12.26 33.13 -26.27
C TYR A 452 11.00 33.54 -25.47
N PRO A 453 10.02 34.20 -26.11
CA PRO A 453 8.74 34.52 -25.50
C PRO A 453 7.91 33.27 -25.18
N LEU A 454 7.14 33.33 -24.10
CA LEU A 454 6.27 32.25 -23.62
C LEU A 454 4.81 32.65 -23.72
N ILE A 455 3.93 31.68 -23.98
CA ILE A 455 2.49 31.86 -23.88
C ILE A 455 2.09 31.68 -22.41
N LYS A 456 1.57 32.74 -21.79
CA LYS A 456 1.07 32.76 -20.41
C LYS A 456 -0.46 32.74 -20.44
N GLY A 457 -1.07 31.69 -19.92
CA GLY A 457 -2.51 31.60 -19.70
C GLY A 457 -2.87 31.94 -18.25
N ILE A 458 -3.93 32.72 -18.08
CA ILE A 458 -4.49 33.10 -16.78
C ILE A 458 -5.92 32.59 -16.72
N PHE A 459 -6.24 31.77 -15.73
CA PHE A 459 -7.57 31.16 -15.57
C PHE A 459 -8.04 31.25 -14.12
N LYS A 460 -9.33 31.01 -13.88
CA LYS A 460 -9.93 30.94 -12.55
C LYS A 460 -10.17 29.47 -12.18
N ASN A 461 -9.91 29.07 -10.95
CA ASN A 461 -10.30 27.74 -10.48
C ASN A 461 -11.84 27.68 -10.34
N VAL A 462 -12.51 26.97 -11.23
CA VAL A 462 -13.98 26.83 -11.26
C VAL A 462 -14.47 25.47 -10.76
N SER A 463 -13.58 24.62 -10.23
CA SER A 463 -13.90 23.24 -9.86
C SER A 463 -14.77 23.10 -8.60
N GLY A 464 -14.94 24.17 -7.82
CA GLY A 464 -15.64 24.13 -6.53
C GLY A 464 -14.80 23.55 -5.37
N PHE A 465 -13.57 23.11 -5.64
CA PHE A 465 -12.61 22.64 -4.64
C PHE A 465 -11.20 23.17 -4.96
N PRO A 466 -10.25 23.20 -4.01
CA PRO A 466 -8.93 23.74 -4.29
C PRO A 466 -8.12 22.83 -5.21
N ILE A 467 -7.32 23.45 -6.08
CA ILE A 467 -6.22 22.77 -6.75
C ILE A 467 -5.09 22.70 -5.73
N LEU A 468 -4.68 21.50 -5.37
CA LEU A 468 -3.65 21.25 -4.38
C LEU A 468 -2.25 21.35 -5.02
N PRO A 469 -1.19 21.55 -4.21
CA PRO A 469 0.17 21.50 -4.72
C PRO A 469 0.46 20.19 -5.46
N GLY A 470 0.94 20.28 -6.69
CA GLY A 470 1.17 19.10 -7.53
C GLY A 470 1.72 19.44 -8.91
N GLU A 471 2.23 18.41 -9.58
CA GLU A 471 2.84 18.53 -10.91
C GLU A 471 1.74 18.72 -11.97
N VAL A 472 1.98 19.62 -12.93
CA VAL A 472 1.09 19.85 -14.07
C VAL A 472 1.85 19.64 -15.37
N VAL A 473 1.26 18.87 -16.28
CA VAL A 473 1.72 18.76 -17.67
C VAL A 473 0.82 19.60 -18.56
N VAL A 474 1.44 20.32 -19.49
CA VAL A 474 0.76 21.28 -20.36
C VAL A 474 0.77 20.80 -21.79
N PHE A 475 -0.39 20.87 -22.45
CA PHE A 475 -0.61 20.42 -23.82
C PHE A 475 -1.12 21.54 -24.72
N ARG A 476 -0.78 21.43 -25.99
CA ARG A 476 -1.36 22.17 -27.13
C ARG A 476 -1.78 21.16 -28.20
N GLN A 477 -2.37 21.62 -29.30
CA GLN A 477 -2.84 20.75 -30.40
C GLN A 477 -1.80 19.73 -30.91
N ALA A 478 -0.51 20.08 -30.91
CA ALA A 478 0.56 19.22 -31.38
C ALA A 478 1.14 18.27 -30.30
N GLY A 479 0.63 18.30 -29.07
CA GLY A 479 1.07 17.46 -27.95
C GLY A 479 1.60 18.24 -26.74
N MET A 480 2.40 17.56 -25.91
CA MET A 480 2.97 18.12 -24.68
C MET A 480 3.98 19.23 -25.00
N VAL A 481 3.84 20.37 -24.33
CA VAL A 481 4.68 21.56 -24.53
C VAL A 481 5.47 21.97 -23.29
N GLY A 482 5.19 21.36 -22.13
CA GLY A 482 5.95 21.60 -20.92
C GLY A 482 5.37 20.90 -19.69
N ALA A 483 6.08 21.06 -18.58
CA ALA A 483 5.65 20.67 -17.25
C ALA A 483 5.94 21.81 -16.27
N SER A 484 5.14 21.93 -15.22
CA SER A 484 5.29 22.90 -14.14
C SER A 484 4.74 22.31 -12.84
N ASN A 485 4.61 23.14 -11.80
CA ASN A 485 3.92 22.77 -10.57
C ASN A 485 2.90 23.84 -10.22
N PHE A 486 1.71 23.41 -9.77
CA PHE A 486 0.78 24.29 -9.08
C PHE A 486 1.13 24.36 -7.59
N GLY A 487 0.90 25.53 -7.00
CA GLY A 487 0.74 25.66 -5.55
C GLY A 487 -0.69 25.35 -5.13
N TYR A 488 -1.07 25.78 -3.93
CA TYR A 488 -2.47 25.74 -3.50
C TYR A 488 -3.23 26.88 -4.20
N ILE A 489 -4.32 26.57 -4.90
CA ILE A 489 -5.20 27.54 -5.56
C ILE A 489 -6.62 27.30 -5.08
N SER A 490 -7.17 28.26 -4.35
CA SER A 490 -8.50 28.20 -3.75
C SER A 490 -9.60 28.19 -4.83
N PRO A 491 -10.81 27.69 -4.51
CA PRO A 491 -11.96 27.88 -5.40
C PRO A 491 -12.15 29.36 -5.73
N GLY A 492 -12.28 29.68 -7.01
CA GLY A 492 -12.42 31.03 -7.52
C GLY A 492 -11.14 31.89 -7.55
N GLU A 493 -10.01 31.38 -7.07
CA GLU A 493 -8.73 32.07 -7.17
C GLU A 493 -8.20 32.02 -8.62
N LYS A 494 -7.46 33.07 -9.02
CA LYS A 494 -6.79 33.11 -10.33
C LYS A 494 -5.46 32.38 -10.27
N ALA A 495 -5.17 31.60 -11.30
CA ALA A 495 -3.91 30.90 -11.47
C ALA A 495 -3.30 31.20 -12.84
N GLU A 496 -1.98 31.04 -12.92
CA GLU A 496 -1.20 31.28 -14.12
C GLU A 496 -0.45 30.02 -14.52
N ILE A 497 -0.38 29.74 -15.82
CA ILE A 497 0.39 28.62 -16.36
C ILE A 497 0.98 28.97 -17.72
N SER A 498 2.16 28.41 -18.02
CA SER A 498 2.84 28.60 -19.29
C SER A 498 2.51 27.47 -20.27
N PHE A 499 2.13 27.82 -21.50
CA PHE A 499 1.83 26.92 -22.62
C PHE A 499 3.01 26.79 -23.60
N GLY A 500 4.24 26.95 -23.10
CA GLY A 500 5.45 26.83 -23.90
C GLY A 500 5.76 28.07 -24.72
N SER A 501 6.56 27.91 -25.77
CA SER A 501 7.04 29.03 -26.58
C SER A 501 5.95 29.65 -27.46
N GLU A 502 5.97 30.98 -27.56
CA GLU A 502 5.20 31.73 -28.53
C GLU A 502 6.04 31.88 -29.81
N ASN A 503 5.79 31.01 -30.79
CA ASN A 503 6.59 30.93 -32.00
C ASN A 503 6.22 32.00 -33.04
N GLU A 504 5.06 32.66 -32.89
CA GLU A 504 4.66 33.77 -33.76
C GLU A 504 5.36 35.08 -33.42
N ILE A 505 5.96 35.19 -32.23
CA ILE A 505 6.73 36.36 -31.81
C ILE A 505 8.23 36.08 -31.92
N ARG A 506 8.90 36.80 -32.81
CA ARG A 506 10.36 36.83 -32.84
C ARG A 506 10.86 37.84 -31.82
N ALA A 507 11.74 37.39 -30.93
CA ALA A 507 12.44 38.26 -29.99
C ALA A 507 13.96 38.22 -30.25
N ILE A 508 14.57 39.37 -30.45
CA ILE A 508 16.02 39.52 -30.59
C ILE A 508 16.51 40.39 -29.44
N TYR A 509 17.29 39.81 -28.53
CA TYR A 509 17.90 40.49 -27.39
C TYR A 509 19.38 40.76 -27.65
N ARG A 510 19.82 42.00 -27.47
CA ARG A 510 21.21 42.43 -27.64
C ARG A 510 21.68 43.23 -26.43
N LYS A 511 22.82 42.82 -25.87
CA LYS A 511 23.57 43.64 -24.91
C LYS A 511 24.48 44.57 -25.72
N GLU A 512 24.20 45.86 -25.67
CA GLU A 512 24.91 46.87 -26.47
C GLU A 512 26.06 47.52 -25.71
N SER A 513 25.93 47.68 -24.39
CA SER A 513 26.98 48.23 -23.53
C SER A 513 26.98 47.55 -22.18
N ASN A 514 28.18 47.28 -21.68
CA ASN A 514 28.47 46.97 -20.28
C ASN A 514 29.86 47.55 -19.97
N GLN A 515 29.94 48.86 -19.80
CA GLN A 515 31.21 49.58 -19.61
C GLN A 515 31.28 50.14 -18.19
N THR A 516 32.45 49.97 -17.57
CA THR A 516 32.79 50.63 -16.29
C THR A 516 33.66 51.84 -16.59
N LYS A 517 33.28 53.01 -16.06
CA LYS A 517 34.00 54.27 -16.19
C LYS A 517 34.24 54.87 -14.81
N GLU A 518 35.26 55.71 -14.70
CA GLU A 518 35.42 56.57 -13.53
C GLU A 518 34.33 57.65 -13.53
N GLY A 519 33.78 57.91 -12.35
CA GLY A 519 32.79 58.97 -12.15
C GLY A 519 33.44 60.36 -12.15
N ILE A 520 32.62 61.39 -12.35
CA ILE A 520 33.06 62.80 -12.30
C ILE A 520 33.55 63.16 -10.88
N LEU A 521 32.97 62.52 -9.85
CA LEU A 521 33.42 62.59 -8.47
C LEU A 521 34.56 61.60 -8.25
N SER A 522 35.69 62.11 -7.73
CA SER A 522 36.83 61.28 -7.35
C SER A 522 36.41 60.16 -6.38
N GLY A 523 36.87 58.93 -6.62
CA GLY A 523 36.51 57.76 -5.82
C GLY A 523 35.15 57.14 -6.15
N THR A 524 34.49 57.52 -7.25
CA THR A 524 33.24 56.89 -7.72
C THR A 524 33.48 56.12 -9.03
N LYS A 525 32.86 54.95 -9.18
CA LYS A 525 32.76 54.20 -10.44
C LYS A 525 31.32 54.22 -10.95
N ILE A 526 31.17 54.23 -12.27
CA ILE A 526 29.88 54.18 -12.96
C ILE A 526 29.88 53.00 -13.93
N ILE A 527 28.93 52.08 -13.77
CA ILE A 527 28.64 51.03 -14.76
C ILE A 527 27.46 51.48 -15.62
N GLU A 528 27.69 51.58 -16.93
CA GLU A 528 26.66 51.91 -17.93
C GLU A 528 26.24 50.64 -18.69
N LYS A 529 24.98 50.24 -18.50
CA LYS A 529 24.37 49.11 -19.20
C LYS A 529 23.34 49.59 -20.22
N SER A 530 23.44 49.08 -21.44
CA SER A 530 22.49 49.32 -22.53
C SER A 530 22.07 47.99 -23.13
N ILE A 531 20.78 47.74 -23.19
CA ILE A 531 20.19 46.59 -23.87
C ILE A 531 19.20 47.07 -24.91
N ARG A 532 19.07 46.28 -25.99
CA ARG A 532 18.07 46.46 -27.03
C ARG A 532 17.32 45.15 -27.22
N VAL A 533 16.01 45.26 -27.28
CA VAL A 533 15.10 44.17 -27.60
C VAL A 533 14.29 44.56 -28.83
N GLU A 534 14.29 43.69 -29.84
CA GLU A 534 13.40 43.81 -30.98
C GLU A 534 12.35 42.70 -30.90
N LEU A 535 11.08 43.08 -30.87
CA LEU A 535 9.93 42.17 -30.87
C LEU A 535 9.16 42.36 -32.17
N GLU A 536 8.88 41.26 -32.86
CA GLU A 536 8.18 41.28 -34.15
C GLU A 536 7.12 40.19 -34.18
N ASN A 537 5.90 40.57 -34.55
CA ASN A 537 4.76 39.66 -34.65
C ASN A 537 4.60 39.14 -36.08
N PHE A 538 4.92 37.86 -36.30
CA PHE A 538 4.71 37.15 -37.56
C PHE A 538 3.35 36.45 -37.65
N GLY A 539 2.55 36.54 -36.59
CA GLY A 539 1.20 35.98 -36.52
C GLY A 539 0.19 36.79 -37.34
N LYS A 540 -0.97 36.18 -37.57
CA LYS A 540 -2.10 36.81 -38.29
C LYS A 540 -2.96 37.71 -37.40
N GLU A 541 -2.70 37.73 -36.09
CA GLU A 541 -3.51 38.41 -35.09
C GLU A 541 -2.67 39.32 -34.21
N SER A 542 -3.29 40.31 -33.59
CA SER A 542 -2.62 41.13 -32.58
C SER A 542 -2.25 40.30 -31.35
N ARG A 543 -1.08 40.58 -30.77
CA ARG A 543 -0.55 39.87 -29.60
C ARG A 543 -0.19 40.86 -28.49
N LYS A 544 -0.77 40.64 -27.31
CA LYS A 544 -0.42 41.36 -26.09
C LYS A 544 0.85 40.76 -25.49
N ILE A 545 1.92 41.54 -25.42
CA ILE A 545 3.24 41.11 -24.93
C ILE A 545 3.60 41.89 -23.67
N SER A 546 3.95 41.19 -22.61
CA SER A 546 4.65 41.71 -21.45
C SER A 546 6.13 41.39 -21.60
N PHE A 547 6.95 42.42 -21.82
CA PHE A 547 8.40 42.33 -21.77
C PHE A 547 8.88 42.78 -20.39
N GLN A 548 9.63 41.92 -19.69
CA GLN A 548 10.17 42.22 -18.37
C GLN A 548 11.69 42.11 -18.35
N GLU A 549 12.34 43.08 -17.73
CA GLU A 549 13.78 43.09 -17.49
C GLU A 549 14.09 43.64 -16.11
N ALA A 550 15.10 43.10 -15.46
CA ALA A 550 15.54 43.54 -14.15
C ALA A 550 16.67 44.56 -14.27
N ILE A 551 16.57 45.63 -13.47
CA ILE A 551 17.69 46.50 -13.11
C ILE A 551 18.10 46.20 -11.65
N PRO A 552 19.38 46.40 -11.28
CA PRO A 552 19.81 46.29 -9.89
C PRO A 552 19.00 47.23 -8.99
N VAL A 553 18.68 46.76 -7.78
CA VAL A 553 18.14 47.60 -6.71
C VAL A 553 19.22 47.75 -5.65
N SER A 554 19.44 48.97 -5.18
CA SER A 554 20.45 49.23 -4.18
C SER A 554 19.99 48.81 -2.78
N GLY A 555 20.82 48.06 -2.06
CA GLY A 555 20.65 47.77 -0.63
C GLY A 555 21.36 48.76 0.30
N VAL A 556 22.12 49.72 -0.24
CA VAL A 556 22.91 50.69 0.55
C VAL A 556 22.88 52.08 -0.10
N GLU A 557 22.83 53.13 0.72
CA GLU A 557 22.64 54.50 0.23
C GLU A 557 23.75 54.99 -0.73
N SER A 558 24.96 54.46 -0.57
CA SER A 558 26.12 54.82 -1.40
C SER A 558 26.07 54.27 -2.83
N VAL A 559 25.20 53.29 -3.11
CA VAL A 559 24.99 52.76 -4.46
C VAL A 559 23.70 53.35 -5.03
N LYS A 560 23.81 54.06 -6.16
CA LYS A 560 22.67 54.73 -6.80
C LYS A 560 22.44 54.18 -8.19
N VAL A 561 21.19 53.81 -8.48
CA VAL A 561 20.77 53.27 -9.77
C VAL A 561 19.90 54.30 -10.47
N PHE A 562 20.25 54.66 -11.69
CA PHE A 562 19.56 55.67 -12.49
C PHE A 562 19.17 55.09 -13.85
N ILE A 563 17.87 55.17 -14.18
CA ILE A 563 17.40 54.87 -15.53
C ILE A 563 17.71 56.08 -16.43
N ASP A 564 18.39 55.86 -17.53
CA ASP A 564 18.74 56.90 -18.49
C ASP A 564 17.49 57.34 -19.28
N SER A 565 17.39 58.64 -19.54
CA SER A 565 16.29 59.25 -20.32
C SER A 565 16.11 58.67 -21.74
N ASN A 566 17.14 58.04 -22.30
CA ASN A 566 17.07 57.36 -23.60
C ASN A 566 16.46 55.95 -23.52
N THR A 567 16.01 55.51 -22.35
CA THR A 567 15.22 54.29 -22.18
C THR A 567 13.83 54.48 -22.81
N THR A 568 13.34 53.45 -23.49
CA THR A 568 12.00 53.47 -24.10
C THR A 568 10.94 53.78 -23.05
N PRO A 569 10.10 54.82 -23.25
CA PRO A 569 9.07 55.21 -22.29
C PRO A 569 7.96 54.16 -22.18
N GLY A 570 7.09 54.31 -21.17
CA GLY A 570 5.94 53.42 -20.96
C GLY A 570 6.25 52.14 -20.16
N HIS A 571 7.42 52.08 -19.50
CA HIS A 571 7.68 51.04 -18.50
C HIS A 571 7.01 51.36 -17.18
N SER A 572 6.62 50.32 -16.44
CA SER A 572 6.21 50.38 -15.04
C SER A 572 6.98 49.36 -14.23
N GLU A 573 7.22 49.62 -12.95
CA GLU A 573 7.74 48.59 -12.06
C GLU A 573 6.63 47.62 -11.67
N LEU A 574 6.89 46.31 -11.80
CA LEU A 574 5.92 45.26 -11.50
C LEU A 574 5.49 45.27 -10.02
N ARG A 575 6.44 45.57 -9.14
CA ARG A 575 6.24 45.89 -7.72
C ARG A 575 7.11 47.09 -7.37
N LYS A 576 6.61 47.97 -6.51
CA LYS A 576 7.36 49.13 -6.04
C LYS A 576 8.71 48.69 -5.45
N ASP A 577 9.79 49.34 -5.89
CA ASP A 577 11.16 49.12 -5.43
C ASP A 577 11.72 47.73 -5.77
N SER A 578 11.10 47.02 -6.72
CA SER A 578 11.55 45.67 -7.13
C SER A 578 12.68 45.70 -8.16
N GLY A 579 12.85 46.81 -8.87
CA GLY A 579 13.77 46.91 -10.01
C GLY A 579 13.34 46.06 -11.21
N ILE A 580 12.14 45.49 -11.23
CA ILE A 580 11.62 44.72 -12.36
C ILE A 580 10.75 45.64 -13.22
N LEU A 581 11.30 46.06 -14.36
CA LEU A 581 10.63 46.92 -15.32
C LEU A 581 9.79 46.09 -16.29
N GLU A 582 8.55 46.51 -16.53
CA GLU A 582 7.62 45.87 -17.45
C GLU A 582 7.16 46.86 -18.54
N TRP A 583 7.26 46.45 -19.80
CA TRP A 583 6.61 47.08 -20.94
C TRP A 583 5.45 46.21 -21.42
N LYS A 584 4.23 46.78 -21.42
CA LYS A 584 3.04 46.14 -22.01
C LYS A 584 2.83 46.66 -23.42
N LEU A 585 2.85 45.75 -24.39
CA LEU A 585 2.79 46.05 -25.81
C LEU A 585 1.59 45.34 -26.43
N ASP A 586 0.99 45.95 -27.44
CA ASP A 586 0.02 45.29 -28.32
C ASP A 586 0.57 45.37 -29.75
N LEU A 587 1.14 44.25 -30.21
CA LEU A 587 1.75 44.18 -31.54
C LEU A 587 0.74 43.63 -32.54
N LYS A 588 0.36 44.46 -33.52
CA LYS A 588 -0.46 44.06 -34.67
C LYS A 588 0.28 43.07 -35.59
N PRO A 589 -0.42 42.38 -36.50
CA PRO A 589 0.22 41.52 -37.50
C PRO A 589 1.33 42.24 -38.28
N ASN A 590 2.49 41.60 -38.42
CA ASN A 590 3.70 42.14 -39.06
C ASN A 590 4.28 43.41 -38.41
N GLN A 591 3.83 43.78 -37.20
CA GLN A 591 4.37 44.92 -36.49
C GLN A 591 5.68 44.54 -35.79
N LYS A 592 6.68 45.40 -35.97
CA LYS A 592 7.95 45.35 -35.25
C LYS A 592 8.03 46.51 -34.25
N GLN A 593 8.49 46.21 -33.04
CA GLN A 593 8.73 47.19 -31.97
C GLN A 593 10.15 47.01 -31.41
N GLU A 594 10.88 48.11 -31.29
CA GLU A 594 12.18 48.16 -30.62
C GLU A 594 12.01 48.76 -29.21
N ILE A 595 12.67 48.15 -28.22
CA ILE A 595 12.73 48.59 -26.84
C ILE A 595 14.20 48.72 -26.45
N LYS A 596 14.58 49.86 -25.91
CA LYS A 596 15.90 50.14 -25.36
C LYS A 596 15.78 50.35 -23.87
N LEU A 597 16.61 49.66 -23.09
CA LEU A 597 16.78 49.95 -21.66
C LEU A 597 18.23 50.35 -21.43
N LYS A 598 18.39 51.54 -20.84
CA LYS A 598 19.68 52.11 -20.48
C LYS A 598 19.64 52.53 -19.03
N TYR A 599 20.59 52.06 -18.24
CA TYR A 599 20.71 52.47 -16.85
C TYR A 599 22.17 52.55 -16.42
N LYS A 600 22.39 53.33 -15.37
CA LYS A 600 23.69 53.58 -14.76
C LYS A 600 23.66 53.15 -13.31
N VAL A 601 24.72 52.49 -12.87
CA VAL A 601 24.95 52.17 -11.46
C VAL A 601 26.18 52.92 -10.99
N SER A 602 25.99 53.87 -10.08
CA SER A 602 27.03 54.68 -9.46
C SER A 602 27.35 54.12 -8.08
N PHE A 603 28.63 53.87 -7.79
CA PHE A 603 29.06 53.26 -6.53
C PHE A 603 30.49 53.68 -6.14
N PRO A 604 30.88 53.58 -4.86
CA PRO A 604 32.24 53.88 -4.41
C PRO A 604 33.27 52.96 -5.07
N ALA A 605 34.44 53.49 -5.43
CA ALA A 605 35.45 52.77 -6.20
C ALA A 605 36.07 51.58 -5.46
N GLU A 606 35.99 51.58 -4.13
CA GLU A 606 36.40 50.51 -3.22
C GLU A 606 35.44 49.31 -3.20
N PHE A 607 34.21 49.45 -3.71
CA PHE A 607 33.29 48.33 -3.83
C PHE A 607 33.62 47.48 -5.06
N ASP A 608 33.56 46.17 -4.88
CA ASP A 608 33.69 45.19 -5.96
C ASP A 608 32.30 44.62 -6.32
N LEU A 609 31.66 45.21 -7.32
CA LEU A 609 30.33 44.80 -7.79
C LEU A 609 30.47 43.87 -9.01
N ASN A 610 30.17 42.58 -8.83
CA ASN A 610 30.02 41.63 -9.94
C ASN A 610 28.62 41.79 -10.57
N MET A 611 28.51 42.47 -11.72
CA MET A 611 27.24 42.74 -12.42
C MET A 611 27.18 42.32 -13.88
#